data_AF-A0A7R9VTQ7-F1
#
_entry.id   AF-A0A7R9VTQ7-F1
#
_cell.length_a   1.000
_cell.length_b   1.000
_cell.length_c   1.000
_cell.angle_alpha   90.00
_cell.angle_beta   90.00
_cell.angle_gamma   90.00
#
_symmetry.space_group_name_H-M   'P 1'
#
loop_
_entity.id
_entity.type
_entity.pdbx_description
1 polymer ?
#
loop_
_entity_poly.entity_id
_entity_poly.type
_entity_poly.pdbx_seq_one_letter_code
_entity_poly.pdbx_strand_id
1 'polypeptide(L)'
;GGGGEAGAPPLPEGTPTMAEPRGEKERSDYLRRVLSFRYVVCTEDDYRPNGDLKWMLLSRSVVLMPLKRRFASWLMEDAFLEPYVHFVPIKADYSDVEEQIDWCEEHPSEAERIA
;
A
#
# COMPACT_ATOMS: atom_id res chain seq x y z
N GLY A 1 12.74 -15.22 36.88
CA GLY A 1 13.22 -15.84 35.63
C GLY A 1 12.99 -14.85 34.51
N GLY A 2 14.08 -14.34 33.93
CA GLY A 2 14.01 -13.41 32.79
C GLY A 2 13.86 -14.20 31.50
N GLY A 3 12.73 -14.04 30.82
CA GLY A 3 12.59 -14.45 29.42
C GLY A 3 13.20 -13.35 28.55
N GLY A 4 14.33 -13.65 27.92
CA GLY A 4 14.90 -12.78 26.90
C GLY A 4 14.02 -12.84 25.66
N GLU A 5 13.47 -11.70 25.25
CA GLU A 5 12.96 -11.53 23.90
C GLU A 5 14.13 -11.77 22.95
N ALA A 6 14.03 -12.82 22.14
CA ALA A 6 14.95 -13.03 21.03
C ALA A 6 14.73 -11.89 20.04
N GLY A 7 15.60 -10.88 20.09
CA GLY A 7 15.58 -9.76 19.17
C GLY A 7 15.61 -10.28 17.74
N ALA A 8 14.68 -9.82 16.91
CA ALA A 8 14.68 -10.10 15.48
C ALA A 8 16.07 -9.80 14.89
N PRO A 9 16.55 -10.61 13.93
CA PRO A 9 17.85 -10.39 13.32
C PRO A 9 17.89 -8.99 12.67
N PRO A 10 19.06 -8.31 12.70
CA PRO A 10 19.20 -6.99 12.09
C PRO A 10 18.87 -7.08 10.59
N LEU A 11 18.04 -6.14 10.13
CA LEU A 11 17.71 -6.03 8.71
C LEU A 11 18.95 -5.68 7.89
N PRO A 12 19.07 -6.15 6.64
CA PRO A 12 20.22 -5.85 5.78
C PRO A 12 20.38 -4.34 5.54
N GLU A 13 21.62 -3.88 5.38
CA GLU A 13 21.92 -2.48 5.09
C GLU A 13 21.23 -2.03 3.80
N GLY A 14 20.51 -0.90 3.87
CA GLY A 14 19.70 -0.39 2.75
C GLY A 14 18.24 -0.84 2.75
N THR A 15 17.82 -1.69 3.70
CA THR A 15 16.39 -1.95 3.91
C THR A 15 15.73 -0.66 4.37
N PRO A 16 14.76 -0.08 3.63
CA PRO A 16 14.04 1.09 4.08
C PRO A 16 13.27 0.70 5.34
N THR A 17 13.73 1.17 6.49
CA THR A 17 12.94 1.04 7.71
C THR A 17 11.79 2.02 7.59
N MET A 18 10.56 1.52 7.63
CA MET A 18 9.34 2.30 7.84
C MET A 18 9.29 2.81 9.30
N ALA A 19 10.44 3.18 9.87
CA ALA A 19 10.51 3.73 11.21
C ALA A 19 9.80 5.09 11.18
N GLU A 20 8.84 5.27 12.07
CA GLU A 20 8.08 6.52 12.10
C GLU A 20 9.02 7.71 12.29
N PRO A 21 8.93 8.74 11.43
CA PRO A 21 9.79 9.90 11.50
C PRO A 21 9.60 10.65 12.83
N ARG A 22 10.72 10.86 13.54
CA ARG A 22 10.75 11.39 14.91
C ARG A 22 10.71 12.92 14.94
N GLY A 23 11.13 13.57 13.85
CA GLY A 23 11.10 15.03 13.68
C GLY A 23 10.25 15.53 12.49
N GLU A 24 9.89 16.81 12.50
CA GLU A 24 9.07 17.45 11.45
C GLU A 24 9.72 17.39 10.06
N LYS A 25 11.04 17.62 9.98
CA LYS A 25 11.78 17.51 8.73
C LYS A 25 11.75 16.07 8.19
N GLU A 26 11.97 15.09 9.04
CA GLU A 26 11.93 13.67 8.66
C GLU A 26 10.54 13.26 8.18
N ARG A 27 9.47 13.78 8.81
CA ARG A 27 8.08 13.58 8.36
C ARG A 27 7.86 14.16 6.97
N SER A 28 8.33 15.38 6.74
CA SER A 28 8.22 16.04 5.46
C SER A 28 8.95 15.26 4.36
N ASP A 29 10.16 14.79 4.63
CA ASP A 29 10.97 14.01 3.69
C ASP A 29 10.35 12.64 3.41
N TYR A 30 9.82 11.98 4.45
CA TYR A 30 9.07 10.73 4.32
C TYR A 30 7.81 10.91 3.46
N LEU A 31 7.00 11.95 3.74
CA LEU A 31 5.78 12.24 2.98
C LEU A 31 6.08 12.51 1.50
N ARG A 32 7.11 13.31 1.21
CA ARG A 32 7.55 13.54 -0.19
C ARG A 32 7.94 12.25 -0.88
N ARG A 33 8.61 11.34 -0.16
CA ARG A 33 9.01 10.05 -0.70
C ARG A 33 7.79 9.19 -1.02
N VAL A 34 6.88 8.99 -0.07
CA VAL A 34 5.71 8.12 -0.31
C VAL A 34 4.78 8.66 -1.41
N LEU A 35 4.66 9.98 -1.54
CA LEU A 35 3.89 10.63 -2.60
C LEU A 35 4.61 10.65 -3.97
N SER A 36 5.86 10.21 -4.04
CA SER A 36 6.61 10.13 -5.31
C SER A 36 6.46 8.79 -6.03
N PHE A 37 5.86 7.78 -5.39
CA PHE A 37 5.66 6.47 -5.99
C PHE A 37 4.49 6.48 -6.98
N ARG A 38 4.67 5.83 -8.14
CA ARG A 38 3.59 5.63 -9.12
C ARG A 38 2.59 4.57 -8.67
N TYR A 39 3.05 3.58 -7.92
CA TYR A 39 2.27 2.42 -7.47
C TYR A 39 2.36 2.28 -5.96
N VAL A 40 1.22 2.01 -5.32
CA VAL A 40 1.14 1.71 -3.89
C VAL A 40 0.30 0.46 -3.68
N VAL A 41 0.80 -0.48 -2.88
CA VAL A 41 0.09 -1.73 -2.57
C VAL A 41 -0.62 -1.57 -1.23
N CYS A 42 -1.94 -1.66 -1.23
CA CYS A 42 -2.74 -1.67 -0.02
C CYS A 42 -2.82 -3.11 0.51
N THR A 43 -1.99 -3.42 1.50
CA THR A 43 -1.99 -4.72 2.16
C THR A 43 -3.07 -4.80 3.23
N GLU A 44 -3.67 -5.96 3.38
CA GLU A 44 -4.57 -6.26 4.49
C GLU A 44 -3.81 -6.92 5.65
N ASP A 45 -4.24 -6.61 6.87
CA ASP A 45 -3.86 -7.37 8.05
C ASP A 45 -5.00 -8.31 8.48
N ASP A 46 -4.70 -9.26 9.38
CA ASP A 46 -5.67 -10.27 9.81
C ASP A 46 -6.67 -9.78 10.86
N TYR A 47 -6.55 -8.54 11.34
CA TYR A 47 -7.26 -8.09 12.55
C TYR A 47 -8.08 -6.81 12.38
N ARG A 48 -7.78 -5.97 11.39
CA ARG A 48 -8.40 -4.66 11.17
C ARG A 48 -8.29 -4.19 9.71
N PRO A 49 -9.15 -3.25 9.28
CA PRO A 49 -9.00 -2.60 7.98
C PRO A 49 -7.68 -1.83 7.87
N ASN A 50 -7.15 -1.72 6.65
CA ASN A 50 -5.99 -0.87 6.37
C ASN A 50 -6.34 0.62 6.58
N GLY A 51 -5.70 1.25 7.57
CA GLY A 51 -5.94 2.66 7.92
C GLY A 51 -5.34 3.67 6.93
N ASP A 52 -4.42 3.22 6.09
CA ASP A 52 -3.66 4.01 5.11
C ASP A 52 -4.38 4.17 3.77
N LEU A 53 -5.36 3.31 3.47
CA LEU A 53 -6.08 3.30 2.20
C LEU A 53 -6.58 4.70 1.77
N LYS A 54 -7.04 5.52 2.72
CA LYS A 54 -7.55 6.87 2.42
C LYS A 54 -6.49 7.78 1.79
N TRP A 55 -5.26 7.75 2.30
CA TRP A 55 -4.20 8.60 1.72
C TRP A 55 -3.66 7.97 0.44
N MET A 56 -3.64 6.64 0.33
CA MET A 56 -3.27 5.94 -0.90
C MET A 56 -4.19 6.34 -2.06
N LEU A 57 -5.50 6.39 -1.84
CA LEU A 57 -6.48 6.86 -2.84
C LEU A 57 -6.37 8.36 -3.17
N LEU A 58 -5.65 9.14 -2.36
CA LEU A 58 -5.45 10.58 -2.56
C LEU A 58 -4.03 10.92 -3.04
N SER A 59 -3.14 9.94 -3.23
CA SER A 59 -1.72 10.19 -3.51
C SER A 59 -1.40 10.45 -4.97
N ARG A 60 -2.39 10.33 -5.89
CA ARG A 60 -2.16 10.26 -7.35
C ARG A 60 -1.28 9.09 -7.77
N SER A 61 -1.24 8.04 -6.96
CA SER A 61 -0.60 6.77 -7.28
C SER A 61 -1.70 5.78 -7.69
N VAL A 62 -1.37 4.84 -8.55
CA VAL A 62 -2.22 3.68 -8.79
C VAL A 62 -2.19 2.80 -7.55
N VAL A 63 -3.36 2.60 -6.94
CA VAL A 63 -3.53 1.70 -5.79
C VAL A 63 -3.73 0.28 -6.31
N LEU A 64 -2.90 -0.66 -5.86
CA LEU A 64 -3.11 -2.09 -6.06
C LEU A 64 -3.65 -2.70 -4.77
N MET A 65 -4.79 -3.39 -4.84
CA MET A 65 -5.39 -4.01 -3.65
C MET A 65 -6.22 -5.26 -3.97
N PRO A 66 -6.39 -6.19 -3.02
CA PRO A 66 -7.24 -7.36 -3.22
C PRO A 66 -8.67 -6.99 -3.60
N LEU A 67 -9.25 -7.71 -4.56
CA LEU A 67 -10.63 -7.49 -4.99
C LEU A 67 -11.64 -7.74 -3.86
N LYS A 68 -11.38 -8.78 -3.05
CA LYS A 68 -12.15 -9.07 -1.85
C LYS A 68 -11.32 -8.73 -0.64
N ARG A 69 -11.88 -7.89 0.21
CA ARG A 69 -11.24 -7.42 1.42
C ARG A 69 -11.69 -8.24 2.62
N ARG A 70 -10.78 -8.53 3.53
CA ARG A 70 -11.09 -9.21 4.80
C ARG A 70 -11.97 -8.34 5.69
N PHE A 71 -11.77 -7.02 5.63
CA PHE A 71 -12.49 -6.05 6.44
C PHE A 71 -12.92 -4.84 5.61
N ALA A 72 -14.19 -4.48 5.75
CA ALA A 72 -14.69 -3.19 5.32
C ALA A 72 -14.46 -2.16 6.42
N SER A 73 -14.00 -0.96 6.07
CA SER A 73 -14.02 0.18 6.98
C SER A 73 -15.34 0.95 6.79
N TRP A 74 -15.51 2.02 7.58
CA TRP A 74 -16.63 2.95 7.39
C TRP A 74 -16.65 3.65 6.03
N LEU A 75 -15.56 3.56 5.26
CA LEU A 75 -15.52 4.04 3.87
C LEU A 75 -16.37 3.15 2.93
N MET A 76 -16.89 2.01 3.41
CA MET A 76 -17.81 1.14 2.65
C MET A 76 -17.19 0.72 1.32
N GLU A 77 -15.92 0.36 1.36
CA GLU A 77 -15.10 0.20 0.17
C GLU A 77 -15.60 -0.90 -0.75
N ASP A 78 -16.17 -1.96 -0.20
CA ASP A 78 -16.78 -3.05 -0.96
C ASP A 78 -17.96 -2.59 -1.83
N ALA A 79 -18.58 -1.46 -1.51
CA ALA A 79 -19.72 -0.91 -2.23
C ALA A 79 -19.36 0.26 -3.17
N PHE A 80 -18.27 0.98 -2.90
CA PHE A 80 -17.91 2.21 -3.63
C PHE A 80 -16.63 2.10 -4.46
N LEU A 81 -15.71 1.19 -4.12
CA LEU A 81 -14.48 1.02 -4.89
C LEU A 81 -14.71 -0.02 -5.99
N GLU A 82 -14.35 0.38 -7.19
CA GLU A 82 -14.59 -0.38 -8.41
C GLU A 82 -13.24 -0.72 -9.04
N PRO A 83 -13.00 -2.00 -9.38
CA PRO A 83 -11.74 -2.41 -9.99
C PRO A 83 -11.58 -1.76 -11.36
N TYR A 84 -10.36 -1.34 -11.68
CA TYR A 84 -9.99 -0.60 -12.88
C TYR A 84 -10.69 0.76 -13.05
N VAL A 85 -11.34 1.27 -12.00
CA VAL A 85 -11.86 2.64 -11.92
C VAL A 85 -11.17 3.39 -10.79
N HIS A 86 -11.06 2.76 -9.63
CA HIS A 86 -10.49 3.36 -8.41
C HIS A 86 -9.20 2.69 -7.96
N PHE A 87 -8.94 1.45 -8.39
CA PHE A 87 -7.76 0.66 -8.04
C PHE A 87 -7.53 -0.47 -9.05
N VAL A 88 -6.33 -1.06 -9.07
CA VAL A 88 -6.02 -2.26 -9.84
C VAL A 88 -6.15 -3.49 -8.93
N PRO A 89 -7.02 -4.47 -9.26
CA PRO A 89 -7.22 -5.65 -8.43
C PRO A 89 -6.00 -6.58 -8.49
N ILE A 90 -5.61 -7.11 -7.34
CA ILE A 90 -4.58 -8.15 -7.21
C ILE A 90 -5.14 -9.35 -6.43
N LYS A 91 -4.43 -10.48 -6.42
CA LYS A 91 -4.75 -11.63 -5.58
C LYS A 91 -4.48 -11.31 -4.11
N ALA A 92 -5.23 -11.97 -3.23
CA ALA A 92 -5.09 -11.82 -1.78
C ALA A 92 -3.74 -12.34 -1.23
N ASP A 93 -3.02 -13.14 -2.00
CA ASP A 93 -1.66 -13.61 -1.68
C ASP A 93 -0.55 -12.74 -2.32
N TYR A 94 -0.93 -11.66 -3.02
CA TYR A 94 -0.03 -10.71 -3.69
C TYR A 94 0.87 -11.33 -4.78
N SER A 95 0.56 -12.56 -5.23
CA SER A 95 1.39 -13.30 -6.18
C SER A 95 1.41 -12.73 -7.60
N ASP A 96 0.47 -11.86 -7.94
CA ASP A 96 0.29 -11.22 -9.25
C ASP A 96 0.61 -9.72 -9.26
N VAL A 97 1.23 -9.18 -8.20
CA VAL A 97 1.55 -7.74 -8.14
C VAL A 97 2.45 -7.31 -9.29
N GLU A 98 3.48 -8.09 -9.62
CA GLU A 98 4.40 -7.76 -10.74
C GLU A 98 3.64 -7.77 -12.08
N GLU A 99 2.83 -8.78 -12.33
CA GLU A 99 2.00 -8.90 -13.54
C GLU A 99 1.04 -7.71 -13.70
N GLN A 100 0.43 -7.25 -12.60
CA GLN A 100 -0.49 -6.12 -12.62
C GLN A 100 0.22 -4.76 -12.76
N ILE A 101 1.47 -4.66 -12.32
CA ILE A 101 2.32 -3.50 -12.62
C ILE A 101 2.69 -3.50 -14.11
N ASP A 102 3.08 -4.63 -14.67
CA ASP A 102 3.38 -4.76 -16.10
C ASP A 102 2.16 -4.37 -16.94
N TRP A 103 0.96 -4.80 -16.55
CA TRP A 103 -0.28 -4.36 -17.19
C TRP A 103 -0.45 -2.84 -17.15
N CYS A 104 -0.16 -2.17 -16.03
CA CYS A 104 -0.24 -0.71 -15.92
C CYS A 104 0.77 0.01 -16.83
N GLU A 105 1.99 -0.52 -16.95
CA GLU A 105 3.03 0.03 -17.82
C GLU A 105 2.69 -0.17 -19.31
N GLU A 106 1.99 -1.25 -19.66
CA GLU A 106 1.45 -1.49 -21.00
C GLU A 106 0.21 -0.62 -21.31
N HIS A 107 -0.51 -0.15 -20.29
CA HIS A 107 -1.75 0.63 -20.39
C HIS A 107 -1.65 1.98 -19.63
N PRO A 108 -0.73 2.88 -20.02
CA PRO A 108 -0.44 4.08 -19.25
C PRO A 108 -1.62 5.07 -19.19
N SER A 109 -2.49 5.08 -20.20
CA SER A 109 -3.67 5.97 -20.21
C SER A 109 -4.74 5.52 -19.22
N GLU A 110 -4.95 4.21 -19.12
CA GLU A 110 -5.85 3.58 -18.17
C GLU A 110 -5.29 3.76 -16.75
N ALA A 111 -4.00 3.49 -16.56
CA ALA A 111 -3.31 3.69 -15.28
C ALA A 111 -3.43 5.13 -14.78
N GLU A 112 -3.24 6.14 -15.67
CA GLU A 112 -3.41 7.55 -15.31
C GLU A 112 -4.84 7.92 -14.92
N ARG A 113 -5.86 7.25 -15.48
CA ARG A 113 -7.27 7.49 -15.12
C ARG A 113 -7.65 6.88 -13.78
N ILE A 114 -6.97 5.81 -13.38
CA ILE A 114 -7.19 5.11 -12.11
C ILE A 114 -6.56 5.87 -10.94
N ALA A 115 -5.43 6.56 -11.17
CA ALA A 115 -4.64 7.28 -10.15
C ALA A 115 -5.21 8.66 -9.77
#